data_AF-G2WQ82-F1
#
_entry.id   AF-G2WQ82-F1
#
_cell.length_a   1.000
_cell.length_b   1.000
_cell.length_c   1.000
_cell.angle_alpha   90.00
_cell.angle_beta   90.00
_cell.angle_gamma   90.00
#
_symmetry.space_group_name_H-M   'P 1'
#
loop_
_entity.id
_entity.type
_entity.pdbx_description
1 polymer ?
#
loop_
_entity_poly.entity_id
_entity_poly.type
_entity_poly.pdbx_seq_one_letter_code
_entity_poly.pdbx_strand_id
1 'polypeptide(L)'
;MFNWAKQKLADVAGTQEPIYGPTAIRTVAEEAKETSHTELTRDDLKWKAMDSTSVETQSFYLMSDDGKHLALAQVIYSNVAGIHTTVQFNSKIFYLDGSKPHLWCSTQLSNHGFSEDKASFYADDCALDLSEDGTNYTIKSLNDQRSIVNLKITRKAPGFVAGKTGNTLYGTDLENPWGSMRHAFWPRCAAEGTITTPDGPIDFTGKAFYSFALQGMKPHHAAARWTFADFQTPTYSAVLMQFVTPPSYGTTTVTIGGIAKDGEIIIGGVDSTVAHTRTKTDSESEWPEPEAIKFTWSGKTKDGKAVEAVIEGDLGQRLDRVDVMAEVPAFVKRIVAGAAGTKPYIYQYSPQEKKLTLKLKIGDEEISEEGQLFSEATFISEAMHAIG
;
A
#
# COMPACT_ATOMS: atom_id res chain seq x y z
N MET A 1 -33.73 -15.36 -6.40
CA MET A 1 -33.89 -14.08 -7.14
C MET A 1 -32.50 -13.69 -7.61
N PHE A 2 -32.31 -13.55 -8.93
CA PHE A 2 -31.01 -13.69 -9.58
C PHE A 2 -29.91 -12.75 -9.06
N ASN A 3 -28.99 -13.28 -8.24
CA ASN A 3 -27.82 -12.56 -7.72
C ASN A 3 -26.95 -11.99 -8.87
N TRP A 4 -26.90 -12.64 -10.03
CA TRP A 4 -26.19 -12.13 -11.21
C TRP A 4 -26.78 -10.81 -11.75
N ALA A 5 -28.09 -10.59 -11.63
CA ALA A 5 -28.74 -9.36 -12.08
C ALA A 5 -28.49 -8.21 -11.10
N LYS A 6 -28.45 -8.51 -9.79
CA LYS A 6 -28.04 -7.55 -8.74
C LYS A 6 -26.56 -7.19 -8.85
N GLN A 7 -25.71 -8.16 -9.15
CA GLN A 7 -24.28 -7.97 -9.42
C GLN A 7 -24.08 -7.05 -10.62
N LYS A 8 -24.70 -7.34 -11.78
CA LYS A 8 -24.63 -6.46 -12.96
C LYS A 8 -25.15 -5.04 -12.68
N LEU A 9 -26.17 -4.89 -11.84
CA LEU A 9 -26.67 -3.57 -11.42
C LEU A 9 -25.68 -2.84 -10.50
N ALA A 10 -25.02 -3.51 -9.55
CA ALA A 10 -23.98 -2.91 -8.71
C ALA A 10 -22.70 -2.58 -9.51
N ASP A 11 -22.36 -3.42 -10.49
CA ASP A 11 -21.23 -3.22 -11.40
C ASP A 11 -21.43 -1.98 -12.28
N VAL A 12 -22.67 -1.65 -12.66
CA VAL A 12 -22.98 -0.52 -13.54
C VAL A 12 -23.40 0.74 -12.78
N ALA A 13 -24.12 0.62 -11.67
CA ALA A 13 -24.76 1.75 -10.98
C ALA A 13 -24.02 2.25 -9.72
N GLY A 14 -22.96 1.55 -9.29
CA GLY A 14 -22.25 1.91 -8.05
C GLY A 14 -23.07 1.65 -6.77
N THR A 15 -24.18 0.95 -6.85
CA THR A 15 -24.96 0.62 -5.64
C THR A 15 -24.19 -0.32 -4.71
N GLN A 16 -24.49 -0.31 -3.41
CA GLN A 16 -23.96 -1.29 -2.44
C GLN A 16 -24.00 -2.72 -3.02
N GLU A 17 -22.88 -3.43 -2.93
CA GLU A 17 -22.84 -4.84 -3.36
C GLU A 17 -23.81 -5.70 -2.54
N PRO A 18 -24.38 -6.76 -3.14
CA PRO A 18 -25.07 -7.79 -2.38
C PRO A 18 -24.23 -8.32 -1.22
N ILE A 19 -24.89 -8.73 -0.13
CA ILE A 19 -24.22 -9.45 0.96
C ILE A 19 -24.02 -10.90 0.52
N TYR A 20 -22.81 -11.26 0.10
CA TYR A 20 -22.42 -12.61 -0.29
C TYR A 20 -21.98 -13.45 0.91
N GLY A 21 -21.32 -12.81 1.89
CA GLY A 21 -20.83 -13.44 3.11
C GLY A 21 -19.36 -13.90 3.02
N PRO A 22 -18.80 -14.41 4.14
CA PRO A 22 -17.37 -14.73 4.25
C PRO A 22 -16.92 -15.92 3.39
N THR A 23 -17.86 -16.68 2.82
CA THR A 23 -17.54 -17.76 1.86
C THR A 23 -17.24 -17.24 0.45
N ALA A 24 -17.57 -15.98 0.15
CA ALA A 24 -17.31 -15.36 -1.14
C ALA A 24 -15.94 -14.66 -1.22
N ILE A 25 -15.05 -14.99 -0.29
CA ILE A 25 -13.66 -14.53 -0.26
C ILE A 25 -12.75 -15.68 0.13
N ARG A 26 -11.63 -15.85 -0.59
CA ARG A 26 -10.51 -16.71 -0.19
C ARG A 26 -9.32 -15.82 0.10
N THR A 27 -8.99 -15.66 1.37
CA THR A 27 -7.87 -14.81 1.77
C THR A 27 -6.54 -15.49 1.46
N VAL A 28 -5.50 -14.69 1.29
CA VAL A 28 -4.11 -15.19 1.13
C VAL A 28 -3.65 -16.05 2.32
N ALA A 29 -4.32 -15.95 3.47
CA ALA A 29 -4.04 -16.78 4.64
C ALA A 29 -4.26 -18.27 4.40
N GLU A 30 -5.13 -18.65 3.44
CA GLU A 30 -5.30 -20.05 3.05
C GLU A 30 -4.04 -20.62 2.39
N GLU A 31 -3.37 -19.84 1.53
CA GLU A 31 -2.06 -20.21 0.97
C GLU A 31 -0.98 -20.23 2.06
N ALA A 32 -1.06 -19.29 3.01
CA ALA A 32 -0.08 -19.13 4.08
C ALA A 32 -0.02 -20.32 5.06
N LYS A 33 -1.06 -21.17 5.09
CA LYS A 33 -1.05 -22.43 5.88
C LYS A 33 0.06 -23.39 5.45
N GLU A 34 0.40 -23.38 4.15
CA GLU A 34 1.44 -24.25 3.59
C GLU A 34 2.74 -23.49 3.36
N THR A 35 2.67 -22.23 2.94
CA THR A 35 3.83 -21.39 2.62
C THR A 35 3.63 -20.00 3.17
N SER A 36 4.30 -19.65 4.27
CA SER A 36 4.09 -18.35 4.92
C SER A 36 4.29 -17.18 3.95
N HIS A 37 5.37 -17.22 3.16
CA HIS A 37 5.68 -16.25 2.12
C HIS A 37 6.49 -16.88 0.99
N THR A 38 6.49 -16.19 -0.15
CA THR A 38 7.28 -16.53 -1.33
C THR A 38 8.15 -15.34 -1.70
N GLU A 39 9.45 -15.58 -1.91
CA GLU A 39 10.38 -14.56 -2.38
C GLU A 39 10.06 -14.14 -3.82
N LEU A 40 10.10 -12.84 -4.10
CA LEU A 40 9.78 -12.30 -5.42
C LEU A 40 10.92 -12.54 -6.40
N THR A 41 10.54 -13.01 -7.58
CA THR A 41 11.34 -12.97 -8.79
C THR A 41 11.03 -11.71 -9.60
N ARG A 42 11.79 -11.46 -10.66
CA ARG A 42 11.50 -10.37 -11.61
C ARG A 42 10.12 -10.53 -12.28
N ASP A 43 9.69 -11.77 -12.51
CA ASP A 43 8.38 -12.03 -13.13
C ASP A 43 7.19 -11.63 -12.24
N ASP A 44 7.38 -11.68 -10.92
CA ASP A 44 6.37 -11.28 -9.94
C ASP A 44 6.16 -9.76 -9.87
N LEU A 45 7.05 -9.00 -10.52
CA LEU A 45 7.08 -7.54 -10.59
C LEU A 45 6.56 -7.00 -11.93
N LYS A 46 6.19 -7.88 -12.86
CA LYS A 46 5.60 -7.50 -14.14
C LYS A 46 4.21 -6.91 -13.95
N TRP A 47 3.96 -5.79 -14.62
CA TRP A 47 2.63 -5.19 -14.75
C TRP A 47 1.66 -6.21 -15.32
N LYS A 48 0.50 -6.34 -14.68
CA LYS A 48 -0.61 -7.15 -15.19
C LYS A 48 -1.34 -6.39 -16.27
N ALA A 49 -1.60 -5.10 -16.05
CA ALA A 49 -2.35 -4.22 -16.94
C ALA A 49 -3.67 -4.90 -17.38
N MET A 50 -4.53 -5.19 -16.40
CA MET A 50 -5.76 -5.94 -16.62
C MET A 50 -6.67 -5.22 -17.62
N ASP A 51 -7.41 -6.00 -18.39
CA ASP A 51 -8.48 -5.54 -19.28
C ASP A 51 -9.84 -5.43 -18.57
N SER A 52 -9.90 -5.77 -17.29
CA SER A 52 -11.05 -5.60 -16.40
C SER A 52 -10.89 -4.35 -15.52
N THR A 53 -11.91 -4.05 -14.71
CA THR A 53 -11.80 -2.98 -13.70
C THR A 53 -10.67 -3.29 -12.72
N SER A 54 -9.68 -2.40 -12.63
CA SER A 54 -8.56 -2.58 -11.72
C SER A 54 -7.90 -1.25 -11.34
N VAL A 55 -7.19 -1.26 -10.21
CA VAL A 55 -6.20 -0.25 -9.83
C VAL A 55 -4.89 -0.99 -9.57
N GLU A 56 -3.88 -0.70 -10.38
CA GLU A 56 -2.56 -1.29 -10.28
C GLU A 56 -1.56 -0.19 -9.94
N THR A 57 -0.82 -0.34 -8.84
CA THR A 57 0.12 0.68 -8.36
C THR A 57 1.51 0.13 -8.14
N GLN A 58 2.50 0.92 -8.52
CA GLN A 58 3.89 0.74 -8.10
C GLN A 58 4.29 1.98 -7.31
N SER A 59 4.55 1.80 -6.02
CA SER A 59 4.71 2.87 -5.03
C SER A 59 6.05 2.75 -4.33
N PHE A 60 6.78 3.85 -4.27
CA PHE A 60 8.10 3.95 -3.66
C PHE A 60 8.06 4.99 -2.55
N TYR A 61 8.29 4.53 -1.33
CA TYR A 61 8.34 5.37 -0.13
C TYR A 61 9.81 5.61 0.20
N LEU A 62 10.18 6.87 0.40
CA LEU A 62 11.57 7.33 0.51
C LEU A 62 11.77 8.03 1.85
N MET A 63 12.83 7.65 2.56
CA MET A 63 13.24 8.23 3.82
C MET A 63 14.66 8.78 3.65
N SER A 64 14.79 10.10 3.50
CA SER A 64 16.10 10.74 3.30
C SER A 64 16.98 10.63 4.55
N ASP A 65 18.27 10.43 4.35
CA ASP A 65 19.26 10.37 5.43
C ASP A 65 19.41 11.69 6.19
N ASP A 66 18.93 12.81 5.64
CA ASP A 66 18.89 14.08 6.35
C ASP A 66 17.89 14.09 7.53
N GLY A 67 16.98 13.10 7.58
CA GLY A 67 15.95 12.93 8.60
C GLY A 67 14.85 14.00 8.56
N LYS A 68 14.81 14.85 7.54
CA LYS A 68 13.88 15.98 7.38
C LYS A 68 12.86 15.75 6.28
N HIS A 69 13.12 14.83 5.36
CA HIS A 69 12.24 14.59 4.22
C HIS A 69 11.75 13.13 4.15
N LEU A 70 10.44 13.01 3.92
CA LEU A 70 9.83 11.79 3.40
C LEU A 70 9.26 12.07 2.02
N ALA A 71 9.24 11.06 1.16
CA ALA A 71 8.56 11.19 -0.12
C ALA A 71 7.85 9.91 -0.57
N LEU A 72 6.89 10.10 -1.47
CA LEU A 72 6.22 9.07 -2.24
C LEU A 72 6.45 9.37 -3.72
N ALA A 73 6.93 8.39 -4.48
CA ALA A 73 6.86 8.39 -5.94
C ALA A 73 6.01 7.18 -6.37
N GLN A 74 4.99 7.40 -7.18
CA GLN A 74 4.03 6.34 -7.51
C GLN A 74 3.50 6.47 -8.93
N VAL A 75 3.43 5.33 -9.63
CA VAL A 75 2.62 5.20 -10.84
C VAL A 75 1.33 4.48 -10.47
N ILE A 76 0.20 5.05 -10.85
CA ILE A 76 -1.12 4.42 -10.76
C ILE A 76 -1.60 4.13 -12.18
N TYR A 77 -1.87 2.87 -12.49
CA TYR A 77 -2.51 2.41 -13.72
C TYR A 77 -3.92 1.89 -13.37
N SER A 78 -4.94 2.66 -13.73
CA SER A 78 -6.33 2.33 -13.45
C SER A 78 -7.09 2.01 -14.72
N ASN A 79 -7.78 0.88 -14.74
CA ASN A 79 -8.70 0.51 -15.80
C ASN A 79 -10.14 0.52 -15.26
N VAL A 80 -11.04 1.22 -15.94
CA VAL A 80 -12.47 1.27 -15.62
C VAL A 80 -13.21 0.41 -16.63
N ALA A 81 -13.65 -0.77 -16.18
CA ALA A 81 -14.47 -1.73 -16.92
C ALA A 81 -13.91 -2.18 -18.28
N GLY A 82 -12.60 -2.07 -18.52
CA GLY A 82 -11.99 -2.38 -19.81
C GLY A 82 -12.18 -1.31 -20.89
N ILE A 83 -12.84 -0.21 -20.53
CA ILE A 83 -13.29 0.81 -21.50
C ILE A 83 -12.39 2.03 -21.46
N HIS A 84 -11.88 2.37 -20.28
CA HIS A 84 -11.10 3.59 -20.10
C HIS A 84 -9.94 3.36 -19.13
N THR A 85 -8.74 3.68 -19.59
CA THR A 85 -7.53 3.64 -18.77
C THR A 85 -7.11 5.06 -18.39
N THR A 86 -6.90 5.28 -17.10
CA THR A 86 -6.26 6.51 -16.59
C THR A 86 -4.95 6.14 -15.93
N VAL A 87 -3.88 6.87 -16.24
CA VAL A 87 -2.57 6.66 -15.64
C VAL A 87 -2.09 7.95 -15.02
N GLN A 88 -1.58 7.89 -13.79
CA GLN A 88 -1.08 9.05 -13.06
C GLN A 88 0.32 8.78 -12.53
N PHE A 89 1.14 9.83 -12.50
CA PHE A 89 2.34 9.87 -11.69
C PHE A 89 2.10 10.79 -10.49
N ASN A 90 2.29 10.23 -9.31
CA ASN A 90 2.16 10.93 -8.04
C ASN A 90 3.55 11.15 -7.44
N SER A 91 3.84 12.37 -7.05
CA SER A 91 5.00 12.75 -6.25
C SER A 91 4.52 13.52 -5.01
N LYS A 92 4.89 13.03 -3.83
CA LYS A 92 4.62 13.71 -2.55
C LYS A 92 5.93 13.92 -1.81
N ILE A 93 6.13 15.11 -1.25
CA ILE A 93 7.23 15.41 -0.34
C ILE A 93 6.65 15.95 0.96
N PHE A 94 6.98 15.31 2.07
CA PHE A 94 6.71 15.83 3.41
C PHE A 94 7.98 16.48 3.97
N TYR A 95 7.83 17.71 4.46
CA TYR A 95 8.87 18.44 5.17
C TYR A 95 8.66 18.24 6.67
N LEU A 96 9.34 17.23 7.22
CA LEU A 96 9.12 16.73 8.58
C LEU A 96 9.54 17.72 9.67
N ASP A 97 10.40 18.67 9.33
CA ASP A 97 10.80 19.77 10.22
C ASP A 97 9.77 20.91 10.28
N GLY A 98 8.67 20.81 9.52
CA GLY A 98 7.64 21.84 9.45
C GLY A 98 8.09 23.12 8.74
N SER A 99 9.21 23.11 8.02
CA SER A 99 9.73 24.28 7.31
C SER A 99 8.77 24.82 6.25
N LYS A 100 7.95 23.95 5.65
CA LYS A 100 6.90 24.32 4.69
C LYS A 100 5.79 23.26 4.62
N PRO A 101 4.62 23.57 4.03
CA PRO A 101 3.59 22.57 3.75
C PRO A 101 4.14 21.45 2.86
N HIS A 102 3.55 20.26 2.95
CA HIS A 102 3.89 19.16 2.05
C HIS A 102 3.65 19.57 0.59
N LEU A 103 4.48 19.08 -0.32
CA LEU A 103 4.28 19.24 -1.77
C LEU A 103 3.57 17.99 -2.28
N TRP A 104 2.41 18.17 -2.92
CA TRP A 104 1.66 17.10 -3.58
C TRP A 104 1.47 17.41 -5.06
N CYS A 105 1.94 16.51 -5.92
CA CYS A 105 1.76 16.55 -7.36
C CYS A 105 1.14 15.23 -7.81
N SER A 106 -0.08 15.28 -8.36
CA SER A 106 -0.74 14.15 -9.02
C SER A 106 -1.06 14.55 -10.44
N THR A 107 -0.31 14.00 -11.39
CA THR A 107 -0.37 14.45 -12.78
C THR A 107 -0.68 13.27 -13.69
N GLN A 108 -1.71 13.46 -14.52
CA GLN A 108 -2.09 12.49 -15.55
C GLN A 108 -0.91 12.27 -16.52
N LEU A 109 -0.70 11.02 -16.90
CA LEU A 109 0.27 10.61 -17.91
C LEU A 109 -0.43 10.35 -19.26
N SER A 110 0.32 10.57 -20.34
CA SER A 110 -0.13 10.35 -21.72
C SER A 110 0.87 9.51 -22.51
N ASN A 111 0.42 8.90 -23.62
CA ASN A 111 1.24 8.03 -24.47
C ASN A 111 1.97 6.91 -23.70
N HIS A 112 1.26 6.31 -22.74
CA HIS A 112 1.83 5.29 -21.86
C HIS A 112 1.94 3.92 -22.54
N GLY A 113 2.86 3.09 -22.04
CA GLY A 113 3.03 1.70 -22.44
C GLY A 113 3.93 0.95 -21.48
N PHE A 114 4.22 -0.30 -21.85
CA PHE A 114 5.06 -1.20 -21.08
C PHE A 114 6.14 -1.79 -21.97
N SER A 115 7.28 -2.16 -21.39
CA SER A 115 8.26 -3.00 -22.08
C SER A 115 7.61 -4.29 -22.60
N GLU A 116 8.23 -4.96 -23.58
CA GLU A 116 7.69 -6.18 -24.18
C GLU A 116 7.39 -7.27 -23.13
N ASP A 117 8.26 -7.37 -22.13
CA ASP A 117 8.10 -8.31 -21.01
C ASP A 117 7.22 -7.79 -19.86
N LYS A 118 6.67 -6.58 -19.99
CA LYS A 118 5.88 -5.84 -18.98
C LYS A 118 6.58 -5.59 -17.64
N ALA A 119 7.90 -5.63 -17.59
CA ALA A 119 8.66 -5.33 -16.36
C ALA A 119 8.82 -3.82 -16.12
N SER A 120 8.81 -3.02 -17.18
CA SER A 120 9.02 -1.57 -17.14
C SER A 120 7.81 -0.83 -17.71
N PHE A 121 7.61 0.40 -17.26
CA PHE A 121 6.54 1.31 -17.69
C PHE A 121 7.15 2.60 -18.25
N TYR A 122 6.53 3.14 -19.29
CA TYR A 122 6.91 4.42 -19.88
C TYR A 122 5.67 5.23 -20.26
N ALA A 123 5.83 6.54 -20.30
CA ALA A 123 4.88 7.54 -20.78
C ALA A 123 5.66 8.77 -21.25
N ASP A 124 4.97 9.75 -21.83
CA ASP A 124 5.59 11.06 -22.07
C ASP A 124 6.09 11.64 -20.75
N ASP A 125 7.36 12.09 -20.75
CA ASP A 125 8.03 12.69 -19.60
C ASP A 125 8.05 11.84 -18.33
N CYS A 126 7.81 10.52 -18.41
CA CYS A 126 7.84 9.63 -17.25
C CYS A 126 8.28 8.21 -17.62
N ALA A 127 9.16 7.62 -16.80
CA ALA A 127 9.58 6.23 -16.93
C ALA A 127 9.80 5.60 -15.57
N LEU A 128 9.37 4.34 -15.44
CA LEU A 128 9.68 3.45 -14.34
C LEU A 128 10.31 2.18 -14.91
N ASP A 129 11.62 2.03 -14.75
CA ASP A 129 12.39 0.98 -15.40
C ASP A 129 12.94 -0.03 -14.40
N LEU A 130 12.53 -1.30 -14.52
CA LEU A 130 13.07 -2.41 -13.74
C LEU A 130 14.28 -3.00 -14.46
N SER A 131 15.43 -2.95 -13.80
CA SER A 131 16.67 -3.61 -14.25
C SER A 131 16.47 -5.07 -14.70
N GLU A 132 17.30 -5.51 -15.65
CA GLU A 132 17.26 -6.87 -16.21
C GLU A 132 17.38 -7.97 -15.14
N ASP A 133 18.18 -7.72 -14.09
CA ASP A 133 18.36 -8.64 -12.96
C ASP A 133 17.26 -8.53 -11.88
N GLY A 134 16.34 -7.58 -12.04
CA GLY A 134 15.21 -7.36 -11.13
C GLY A 134 15.61 -6.84 -9.75
N THR A 135 16.77 -6.18 -9.63
CA THR A 135 17.30 -5.74 -8.32
C THR A 135 17.07 -4.27 -8.02
N ASN A 136 16.85 -3.44 -9.05
CA ASN A 136 16.65 -2.02 -8.89
C ASN A 136 15.67 -1.43 -9.91
N TYR A 137 14.98 -0.37 -9.48
CA TYR A 137 14.17 0.50 -10.34
C TYR A 137 14.88 1.83 -10.58
N THR A 138 14.80 2.36 -11.79
CA THR A 138 15.06 3.78 -12.07
C THR A 138 13.74 4.49 -12.33
N ILE A 139 13.52 5.62 -11.65
CA ILE A 139 12.30 6.43 -11.74
C ILE A 139 12.67 7.80 -12.27
N LYS A 140 12.11 8.19 -13.41
CA LYS A 140 12.29 9.51 -14.00
C LYS A 140 10.94 10.13 -14.29
N SER A 141 10.73 11.37 -13.88
CA SER A 141 9.51 12.12 -14.20
C SER A 141 9.82 13.60 -14.35
N LEU A 142 9.51 14.17 -15.51
CA LEU A 142 9.51 15.60 -15.83
C LEU A 142 8.07 16.14 -15.96
N ASN A 143 7.06 15.30 -15.71
CA ASN A 143 5.65 15.56 -15.96
C ASN A 143 5.06 16.70 -15.11
N ASP A 144 5.69 17.07 -13.99
CA ASP A 144 5.32 18.25 -13.20
C ASP A 144 6.57 19.06 -12.84
N GLN A 145 6.65 20.31 -13.31
CA GLN A 145 7.81 21.19 -13.06
C GLN A 145 7.97 21.58 -11.59
N ARG A 146 6.95 21.38 -10.76
CA ARG A 146 7.06 21.55 -9.30
C ARG A 146 7.79 20.37 -8.64
N SER A 147 7.85 19.23 -9.31
CA SER A 147 8.43 17.99 -8.78
C SER A 147 9.03 17.13 -9.89
N ILE A 148 10.28 17.44 -10.25
CA ILE A 148 11.05 16.65 -11.21
C ILE A 148 11.74 15.50 -10.47
N VAL A 149 11.38 14.26 -10.79
CA VAL A 149 11.86 13.05 -10.11
C VAL A 149 12.98 12.40 -10.90
N ASN A 150 14.10 12.09 -10.25
CA ASN A 150 15.18 11.28 -10.80
C ASN A 150 15.78 10.42 -9.68
N LEU A 151 15.33 9.19 -9.58
CA LEU A 151 15.65 8.29 -8.47
C LEU A 151 16.10 6.93 -8.97
N LYS A 152 16.93 6.27 -8.17
CA LYS A 152 17.25 4.84 -8.30
C LYS A 152 16.96 4.16 -6.96
N ILE A 153 16.15 3.10 -6.99
CA ILE A 153 15.76 2.34 -5.81
C ILE A 153 16.30 0.92 -5.96
N THR A 154 17.25 0.54 -5.10
CA THR A 154 17.90 -0.78 -5.13
C THR A 154 17.45 -1.61 -3.93
N ARG A 155 16.92 -2.81 -4.15
CA ARG A 155 16.54 -3.69 -3.04
C ARG A 155 17.77 -4.10 -2.23
N LYS A 156 17.62 -4.10 -0.91
CA LYS A 156 18.66 -4.51 0.05
C LYS A 156 18.33 -5.85 0.70
N ALA A 157 17.06 -6.24 0.70
CA ALA A 157 16.58 -7.57 1.07
C ALA A 157 15.80 -8.21 -0.11
N PRO A 158 15.62 -9.54 -0.13
CA PRO A 158 14.65 -10.16 -1.01
C PRO A 158 13.26 -9.54 -0.81
N GLY A 159 12.52 -9.40 -1.90
CA GLY A 159 11.11 -9.02 -1.83
C GLY A 159 10.23 -10.22 -1.53
N PHE A 160 8.98 -10.02 -1.09
CA PHE A 160 8.05 -11.12 -0.87
C PHE A 160 6.59 -10.79 -1.19
N VAL A 161 5.81 -11.86 -1.40
CA VAL A 161 4.36 -11.89 -1.16
C VAL A 161 4.05 -12.82 0.02
N ALA A 162 2.96 -12.59 0.75
CA ALA A 162 2.43 -13.62 1.64
C ALA A 162 1.86 -14.79 0.83
N GLY A 163 1.88 -15.99 1.41
CA GLY A 163 1.39 -17.16 0.70
C GLY A 163 2.28 -17.53 -0.48
N LYS A 164 1.67 -18.22 -1.45
CA LYS A 164 2.31 -18.66 -2.69
C LYS A 164 2.26 -17.58 -3.77
N THR A 165 1.16 -16.84 -3.83
CA THR A 165 0.87 -15.91 -4.93
C THR A 165 0.67 -14.47 -4.48
N GLY A 166 0.37 -14.28 -3.18
CA GLY A 166 -0.02 -12.98 -2.63
C GLY A 166 -1.48 -12.62 -2.85
N ASN A 167 -2.28 -13.49 -3.46
CA ASN A 167 -3.65 -13.17 -3.84
C ASN A 167 -4.67 -13.46 -2.74
N THR A 168 -5.55 -12.50 -2.54
CA THR A 168 -6.89 -12.69 -1.97
C THR A 168 -7.89 -12.65 -3.12
N LEU A 169 -8.77 -13.64 -3.19
CA LEU A 169 -9.74 -13.80 -4.28
C LEU A 169 -11.16 -13.50 -3.81
N TYR A 170 -11.95 -12.87 -4.66
CA TYR A 170 -13.33 -12.47 -4.41
C TYR A 170 -14.26 -13.15 -5.42
N GLY A 171 -15.32 -13.79 -4.94
CA GLY A 171 -16.26 -14.51 -5.77
C GLY A 171 -17.01 -15.61 -5.05
N THR A 172 -18.25 -15.88 -5.47
CA THR A 172 -18.97 -17.10 -5.07
C THR A 172 -18.46 -18.35 -5.79
N ASP A 173 -17.76 -18.17 -6.91
CA ASP A 173 -16.96 -19.19 -7.58
C ASP A 173 -15.49 -18.73 -7.53
N LEU A 174 -14.71 -19.33 -6.64
CA LEU A 174 -13.31 -18.95 -6.40
C LEU A 174 -12.34 -19.56 -7.40
N GLU A 175 -12.80 -20.48 -8.25
CA GLU A 175 -12.03 -20.98 -9.40
C GLU A 175 -12.14 -20.00 -10.58
N ASN A 176 -13.19 -19.17 -10.61
CA ASN A 176 -13.38 -18.08 -11.56
C ASN A 176 -13.72 -16.78 -10.81
N PRO A 177 -12.79 -16.25 -9.99
CA PRO A 177 -13.05 -15.09 -9.15
C PRO A 177 -13.35 -13.86 -10.00
N TRP A 178 -14.27 -13.01 -9.55
CA TRP A 178 -14.57 -11.75 -10.23
C TRP A 178 -13.63 -10.62 -9.84
N GLY A 179 -12.82 -10.82 -8.80
CA GLY A 179 -11.87 -9.83 -8.33
C GLY A 179 -10.76 -10.43 -7.49
N SER A 180 -9.68 -9.67 -7.35
CA SER A 180 -8.53 -10.05 -6.53
C SER A 180 -7.88 -8.85 -5.87
N MET A 181 -7.16 -9.09 -4.78
CA MET A 181 -6.21 -8.16 -4.19
C MET A 181 -4.86 -8.84 -4.00
N ARG A 182 -3.79 -8.16 -4.40
CA ARG A 182 -2.41 -8.63 -4.23
C ARG A 182 -1.52 -7.51 -3.74
N HIS A 183 -0.62 -7.84 -2.80
CA HIS A 183 0.44 -6.96 -2.35
C HIS A 183 1.78 -7.70 -2.43
N ALA A 184 2.77 -7.07 -3.06
CA ALA A 184 4.13 -7.54 -3.15
C ALA A 184 5.08 -6.42 -2.70
N PHE A 185 6.07 -6.78 -1.88
CA PHE A 185 6.90 -5.79 -1.20
C PHE A 185 8.38 -6.02 -1.45
N TRP A 186 9.14 -4.94 -1.62
CA TRP A 186 10.55 -4.94 -1.24
C TRP A 186 10.66 -4.22 0.11
N PRO A 187 10.79 -4.98 1.22
CA PRO A 187 10.65 -4.43 2.57
C PRO A 187 11.79 -3.47 2.93
N ARG A 188 12.95 -3.62 2.27
CA ARG A 188 14.14 -2.81 2.51
C ARG A 188 14.86 -2.50 1.21
N CYS A 189 15.02 -1.22 0.91
CA CYS A 189 15.72 -0.69 -0.24
C CYS A 189 16.66 0.45 0.16
N ALA A 190 17.62 0.74 -0.71
CA ALA A 190 18.37 1.99 -0.71
C ALA A 190 17.85 2.87 -1.85
N ALA A 191 17.61 4.15 -1.53
CA ALA A 191 17.31 5.18 -2.50
C ALA A 191 18.55 6.02 -2.79
N GLU A 192 18.69 6.44 -4.04
CA GLU A 192 19.70 7.38 -4.52
C GLU A 192 19.01 8.36 -5.48
N GLY A 193 19.46 9.62 -5.51
CA GLY A 193 18.99 10.63 -6.44
C GLY A 193 18.14 11.70 -5.78
N THR A 194 17.37 12.43 -6.58
CA THR A 194 16.76 13.69 -6.17
C THR A 194 15.32 13.83 -6.61
N ILE A 195 14.54 14.59 -5.84
CA ILE A 195 13.32 15.23 -6.33
C ILE A 195 13.58 16.74 -6.36
N THR A 196 13.55 17.33 -7.56
CA THR A 196 13.80 18.75 -7.76
C THR A 196 12.52 19.55 -7.69
N THR A 197 12.52 20.53 -6.79
CA THR A 197 11.43 21.49 -6.58
C THR A 197 11.85 22.87 -7.11
N PRO A 198 10.94 23.87 -7.17
CA PRO A 198 11.31 25.24 -7.52
C PRO A 198 12.37 25.86 -6.59
N ASP A 199 12.48 25.39 -5.34
CA ASP A 199 13.49 25.83 -4.38
C ASP A 199 14.85 25.16 -4.58
N GLY A 200 14.92 24.13 -5.44
CA GLY A 200 16.11 23.34 -5.71
C GLY A 200 15.92 21.82 -5.51
N PRO A 201 16.98 21.04 -5.78
CA PRO A 201 17.00 19.60 -5.59
C PRO A 201 17.00 19.22 -4.11
N ILE A 202 16.14 18.27 -3.75
CA ILE A 202 16.17 17.58 -2.45
C ILE A 202 16.79 16.21 -2.68
N ASP A 203 17.85 15.90 -1.94
CA ASP A 203 18.52 14.60 -1.97
C ASP A 203 17.72 13.56 -1.18
N PHE A 204 17.35 12.49 -1.86
CA PHE A 204 16.64 11.34 -1.29
C PHE A 204 17.54 10.12 -1.16
N THR A 205 18.86 10.31 -1.12
CA THR A 205 19.77 9.29 -0.63
C THR A 205 19.35 8.84 0.77
N GLY A 206 19.08 7.54 0.94
CA GLY A 206 18.63 6.99 2.21
C GLY A 206 17.90 5.66 2.07
N LYS A 207 16.97 5.39 2.98
CA LYS A 207 16.20 4.14 3.00
C LYS A 207 14.96 4.29 2.12
N ALA A 208 14.52 3.16 1.56
CA ALA A 208 13.28 3.11 0.81
C ALA A 208 12.55 1.79 0.99
N PHE A 209 11.28 1.83 0.62
CA PHE A 209 10.37 0.71 0.57
C PHE A 209 9.63 0.74 -0.76
N TYR A 210 9.40 -0.44 -1.34
CA TYR A 210 8.62 -0.58 -2.56
C TYR A 210 7.41 -1.47 -2.34
N SER A 211 6.26 -1.01 -2.81
CA SER A 211 4.99 -1.72 -2.81
C SER A 211 4.42 -1.80 -4.22
N PHE A 212 4.15 -3.03 -4.64
CA PHE A 212 3.35 -3.33 -5.81
C PHE A 212 2.00 -3.86 -5.34
N ALA A 213 0.95 -3.04 -5.51
CA ALA A 213 -0.41 -3.43 -5.22
C ALA A 213 -1.21 -3.61 -6.51
N LEU A 214 -1.98 -4.70 -6.59
CA LEU A 214 -2.98 -4.90 -7.63
C LEU A 214 -4.33 -5.15 -6.98
N GLN A 215 -5.25 -4.25 -7.25
CA GLN A 215 -6.65 -4.41 -6.94
C GLN A 215 -7.41 -4.68 -8.24
N GLY A 216 -7.73 -5.95 -8.51
CA GLY A 216 -8.46 -6.41 -9.69
C GLY A 216 -9.97 -6.25 -9.59
N MET A 217 -10.45 -5.18 -8.95
CA MET A 217 -11.88 -4.82 -8.83
C MET A 217 -12.01 -3.37 -8.37
N LYS A 218 -13.24 -2.89 -8.14
CA LYS A 218 -13.46 -1.51 -7.65
C LYS A 218 -12.89 -1.32 -6.23
N PRO A 219 -12.14 -0.22 -5.97
CA PRO A 219 -11.62 0.18 -4.65
C PRO A 219 -12.54 -0.11 -3.46
N HIS A 220 -13.71 0.50 -3.48
CA HIS A 220 -14.71 0.45 -2.42
C HIS A 220 -15.42 -0.90 -2.27
N HIS A 221 -15.27 -1.82 -3.24
CA HIS A 221 -15.81 -3.17 -3.11
C HIS A 221 -14.80 -4.13 -2.48
N ALA A 222 -13.48 -3.92 -2.64
CA ALA A 222 -12.51 -4.85 -2.06
C ALA A 222 -12.19 -4.58 -0.59
N ALA A 223 -12.16 -3.29 -0.19
CA ALA A 223 -11.83 -2.88 1.16
C ALA A 223 -12.72 -1.72 1.64
N ALA A 224 -13.22 -1.85 2.88
CA ALA A 224 -13.93 -0.79 3.59
C ALA A 224 -12.96 0.11 4.36
N ARG A 225 -11.83 -0.44 4.82
CA ARG A 225 -10.75 0.28 5.49
C ARG A 225 -9.45 -0.50 5.41
N TRP A 226 -8.32 0.18 5.59
CA TRP A 226 -7.03 -0.47 5.77
C TRP A 226 -6.09 0.33 6.65
N THR A 227 -5.03 -0.32 7.10
CA THR A 227 -3.91 0.30 7.79
C THR A 227 -2.61 -0.23 7.20
N PHE A 228 -1.74 0.69 6.82
CA PHE A 228 -0.43 0.43 6.24
C PHE A 228 0.67 0.95 7.17
N ALA A 229 1.79 0.23 7.21
CA ALA A 229 3.01 0.64 7.90
C ALA A 229 4.23 0.26 7.07
N ASP A 230 5.12 1.22 6.90
CA ASP A 230 6.51 1.07 6.51
C ASP A 230 7.38 1.59 7.65
N PHE A 231 8.12 0.70 8.32
CA PHE A 231 8.99 1.04 9.42
C PHE A 231 10.43 0.69 9.09
N GLN A 232 11.32 1.68 9.15
CA GLN A 232 12.73 1.51 8.79
C GLN A 232 13.64 1.88 9.97
N THR A 233 14.47 0.94 10.41
CA THR A 233 15.53 1.14 11.42
C THR A 233 16.91 1.04 10.75
N PRO A 234 18.03 1.30 11.46
CA PRO A 234 19.37 1.12 10.92
C PRO A 234 19.65 -0.30 10.41
N THR A 235 19.09 -1.33 11.05
CA THR A 235 19.36 -2.74 10.70
C THR A 235 18.16 -3.44 10.07
N TYR A 236 16.95 -3.14 10.54
CA TYR A 236 15.72 -3.86 10.21
C TYR A 236 14.71 -2.97 9.48
N SER A 237 13.77 -3.62 8.80
CA SER A 237 12.55 -3.03 8.29
C SER A 237 11.36 -3.89 8.72
N ALA A 238 10.23 -3.27 9.05
CA ALA A 238 8.98 -3.97 9.30
C ALA A 238 7.86 -3.36 8.43
N VAL A 239 7.12 -4.21 7.72
CA VAL A 239 5.99 -3.82 6.87
C VAL A 239 4.72 -4.49 7.34
N LEU A 240 3.60 -3.76 7.26
CA LEU A 240 2.27 -4.31 7.47
C LEU A 240 1.27 -3.64 6.54
N MET A 241 0.40 -4.44 5.94
CA MET A 241 -0.81 -4.00 5.26
C MET A 241 -1.97 -4.86 5.74
N GLN A 242 -2.89 -4.27 6.50
CA GLN A 242 -4.14 -4.92 6.91
C GLN A 242 -5.30 -4.20 6.27
N PHE A 243 -6.17 -4.91 5.56
CA PHE A 243 -7.45 -4.38 5.12
C PHE A 243 -8.61 -5.19 5.68
N VAL A 244 -9.76 -4.54 5.77
CA VAL A 244 -11.03 -5.16 6.15
C VAL A 244 -11.98 -4.99 4.99
N THR A 245 -12.57 -6.08 4.52
CA THR A 245 -13.53 -6.03 3.42
C THR A 245 -14.82 -5.31 3.83
N PRO A 246 -15.62 -4.83 2.86
CA PRO A 246 -16.99 -4.43 3.14
C PRO A 246 -17.85 -5.59 3.70
N PRO A 247 -19.03 -5.29 4.27
CA PRO A 247 -19.98 -6.29 4.75
C PRO A 247 -20.35 -7.35 3.69
N SER A 248 -20.24 -7.01 2.40
CA SER A 248 -20.47 -7.92 1.28
C SER A 248 -19.66 -9.21 1.34
N TYR A 249 -18.46 -9.16 1.92
CA TYR A 249 -17.56 -10.30 2.10
C TYR A 249 -17.38 -10.67 3.58
N GLY A 250 -18.39 -10.37 4.40
CA GLY A 250 -18.41 -10.75 5.81
C GLY A 250 -17.48 -9.94 6.72
N THR A 251 -17.08 -8.73 6.31
CA THR A 251 -16.16 -7.88 7.11
C THR A 251 -14.85 -8.64 7.43
N THR A 252 -14.34 -9.36 6.44
CA THR A 252 -13.17 -10.23 6.58
C THR A 252 -11.92 -9.38 6.70
N THR A 253 -11.11 -9.65 7.74
CA THR A 253 -9.79 -9.03 7.91
C THR A 253 -8.75 -9.84 7.16
N VAL A 254 -7.92 -9.16 6.37
CA VAL A 254 -6.76 -9.74 5.70
C VAL A 254 -5.53 -8.93 6.09
N THR A 255 -4.50 -9.61 6.61
CA THR A 255 -3.22 -8.99 6.94
C THR A 255 -2.11 -9.61 6.12
N ILE A 256 -1.19 -8.76 5.64
CA ILE A 256 0.10 -9.14 5.09
C ILE A 256 1.16 -8.37 5.90
N GLY A 257 2.19 -9.05 6.37
CA GLY A 257 3.28 -8.41 7.11
C GLY A 257 4.60 -9.14 6.96
N GLY A 258 5.68 -8.46 7.32
CA GLY A 258 7.00 -9.07 7.34
C GLY A 258 8.06 -8.18 7.99
N ILE A 259 9.16 -8.82 8.35
CA ILE A 259 10.36 -8.18 8.90
C ILE A 259 11.54 -8.64 8.07
N ALA A 260 12.41 -7.72 7.71
CA ALA A 260 13.62 -8.00 6.93
C ALA A 260 14.81 -7.21 7.45
N LYS A 261 16.00 -7.63 7.05
CA LYS A 261 17.26 -6.88 7.14
C LYS A 261 18.03 -7.07 5.83
N ASP A 262 19.16 -6.41 5.68
CA ASP A 262 19.99 -6.55 4.48
C ASP A 262 20.30 -8.03 4.18
N GLY A 263 19.97 -8.47 2.97
CA GLY A 263 20.16 -9.82 2.46
C GLY A 263 19.12 -10.86 2.88
N GLU A 264 18.18 -10.55 3.77
CA GLU A 264 17.35 -11.57 4.41
C GLU A 264 15.94 -11.09 4.79
N ILE A 265 14.93 -11.90 4.45
CA ILE A 265 13.60 -11.82 5.08
C ILE A 265 13.65 -12.66 6.37
N ILE A 266 13.41 -12.02 7.52
CA ILE A 266 13.37 -12.68 8.83
C ILE A 266 12.06 -13.46 8.96
N ILE A 267 10.94 -12.79 8.68
CA ILE A 267 9.60 -13.38 8.59
C ILE A 267 8.78 -12.64 7.53
N GLY A 268 7.86 -13.36 6.91
CA GLY A 268 6.84 -12.81 6.01
C GLY A 268 5.61 -13.70 6.07
N GLY A 269 4.44 -13.11 5.86
CA GLY A 269 3.18 -13.86 5.79
C GLY A 269 1.99 -13.08 6.33
N VAL A 270 1.11 -13.78 7.03
CA VAL A 270 -0.19 -13.25 7.48
C VAL A 270 -0.31 -13.13 9.00
N ASP A 271 0.66 -13.66 9.75
CA ASP A 271 0.69 -13.67 11.21
C ASP A 271 1.18 -12.31 11.74
N SER A 272 0.38 -11.29 11.48
CA SER A 272 0.62 -9.94 11.93
C SER A 272 -0.71 -9.26 12.24
N THR A 273 -0.69 -8.31 13.18
CA THR A 273 -1.90 -7.59 13.58
C THR A 273 -1.64 -6.12 13.75
N VAL A 274 -2.71 -5.33 13.64
CA VAL A 274 -2.70 -3.90 13.95
C VAL A 274 -3.92 -3.57 14.81
N ALA A 275 -3.72 -2.69 15.78
CA ALA A 275 -4.78 -2.09 16.59
C ALA A 275 -4.58 -0.59 16.68
N HIS A 276 -5.63 0.18 16.38
CA HIS A 276 -5.71 1.60 16.75
C HIS A 276 -6.03 1.66 18.24
N THR A 277 -5.01 1.79 19.09
CA THR A 277 -5.13 1.66 20.56
C THR A 277 -5.78 2.87 21.20
N ARG A 278 -5.77 4.01 20.50
CA ARG A 278 -6.53 5.21 20.84
C ARG A 278 -6.90 5.94 19.56
N THR A 279 -8.12 6.48 19.52
CA THR A 279 -8.67 7.23 18.38
C THR A 279 -9.40 8.47 18.87
N LYS A 280 -9.51 9.47 18.00
CA LYS A 280 -10.40 10.62 18.16
C LYS A 280 -11.34 10.70 16.96
N THR A 281 -12.54 11.25 17.16
CA THR A 281 -13.44 11.53 16.04
C THR A 281 -12.94 12.76 15.28
N ASP A 282 -12.68 12.62 13.98
CA ASP A 282 -12.36 13.75 13.12
C ASP A 282 -13.63 14.57 12.86
N SER A 283 -13.58 15.88 13.13
CA SER A 283 -14.76 16.75 13.11
C SER A 283 -15.32 17.03 11.72
N GLU A 284 -14.59 16.75 10.64
CA GLU A 284 -15.03 17.01 9.26
C GLU A 284 -15.57 15.74 8.58
N SER A 285 -14.91 14.62 8.84
CA SER A 285 -15.18 13.32 8.22
C SER A 285 -15.97 12.37 9.10
N GLU A 286 -15.96 12.58 10.42
CA GLU A 286 -16.55 11.73 11.47
C GLU A 286 -15.85 10.36 11.66
N TRP A 287 -14.74 10.12 10.97
CA TRP A 287 -13.96 8.89 11.14
C TRP A 287 -13.20 8.82 12.48
N PRO A 288 -12.93 7.61 13.00
CA PRO A 288 -12.10 7.41 14.18
C PRO A 288 -10.62 7.54 13.82
N GLU A 289 -10.14 8.77 13.63
CA GLU A 289 -8.74 9.10 13.38
C GLU A 289 -7.83 8.49 14.47
N PRO A 290 -6.84 7.66 14.13
CA PRO A 290 -5.91 7.10 15.09
C PRO A 290 -5.03 8.15 15.77
N GLU A 291 -4.87 8.02 17.09
CA GLU A 291 -3.92 8.79 17.90
C GLU A 291 -2.76 7.93 18.41
N ALA A 292 -2.99 6.63 18.57
CA ALA A 292 -1.98 5.67 18.98
C ALA A 292 -2.22 4.32 18.28
N ILE A 293 -1.15 3.58 18.09
CA ILE A 293 -1.18 2.34 17.31
C ILE A 293 -0.30 1.27 17.94
N LYS A 294 -0.67 0.01 17.69
CA LYS A 294 0.14 -1.17 18.00
C LYS A 294 0.15 -2.09 16.79
N PHE A 295 1.35 -2.39 16.30
CA PHE A 295 1.60 -3.42 15.31
C PHE A 295 2.30 -4.60 15.96
N THR A 296 1.91 -5.82 15.60
CA THR A 296 2.62 -7.03 16.03
C THR A 296 2.90 -7.94 14.85
N TRP A 297 4.01 -8.67 14.94
CA TRP A 297 4.35 -9.75 14.03
C TRP A 297 4.74 -10.97 14.83
N SER A 298 4.39 -12.15 14.34
CA SER A 298 4.87 -13.42 14.86
C SER A 298 5.20 -14.37 13.71
N GLY A 299 6.04 -15.36 13.98
CA GLY A 299 6.39 -16.36 12.98
C GLY A 299 7.59 -17.19 13.36
N LYS A 300 8.23 -17.77 12.35
CA LYS A 300 9.48 -18.49 12.50
C LYS A 300 10.45 -18.10 11.39
N THR A 301 11.72 -17.95 11.75
CA THR A 301 12.81 -17.79 10.78
C THR A 301 12.98 -19.03 9.90
N LYS A 302 13.80 -18.92 8.84
CA LYS A 302 14.15 -20.07 7.96
C LYS A 302 14.77 -21.24 8.72
N ASP A 303 15.53 -20.98 9.80
CA ASP A 303 16.12 -22.00 10.69
C ASP A 303 15.18 -22.44 11.82
N GLY A 304 13.93 -21.97 11.86
CA GLY A 304 12.89 -22.45 12.75
C GLY A 304 12.82 -21.77 14.13
N LYS A 305 13.59 -20.70 14.36
CA LYS A 305 13.53 -19.92 15.60
C LYS A 305 12.23 -19.11 15.66
N ALA A 306 11.59 -19.08 16.82
CA ALA A 306 10.41 -18.27 17.04
C ALA A 306 10.75 -16.78 16.91
N VAL A 307 9.88 -16.03 16.23
CA VAL A 307 9.99 -14.58 16.07
C VAL A 307 8.75 -13.92 16.65
N GLU A 308 8.96 -12.90 17.46
CA GLU A 308 7.91 -12.00 17.95
C GLU A 308 8.40 -10.56 17.82
N ALA A 309 7.55 -9.67 17.34
CA ALA A 309 7.89 -8.26 17.27
C ALA A 309 6.70 -7.36 17.59
N VAL A 310 7.01 -6.17 18.13
CA VAL A 310 6.02 -5.13 18.41
C VAL A 310 6.59 -3.75 18.11
N ILE A 311 5.74 -2.92 17.52
CA ILE A 311 5.90 -1.47 17.45
C ILE A 311 4.63 -0.87 18.05
N GLU A 312 4.77 -0.03 19.07
CA GLU A 312 3.63 0.52 19.80
C GLU A 312 3.94 1.94 20.29
N GLY A 313 2.99 2.84 20.13
CA GLY A 313 3.08 4.19 20.67
C GLY A 313 2.12 5.18 20.05
N ASP A 314 2.27 6.45 20.46
CA ASP A 314 1.47 7.56 19.95
C ASP A 314 1.93 7.93 18.53
N LEU A 315 0.95 8.21 17.66
CA LEU A 315 1.20 8.63 16.28
C LEU A 315 1.54 10.12 16.14
N GLY A 316 1.34 10.90 17.22
CA GLY A 316 1.57 12.34 17.24
C GLY A 316 0.66 13.09 16.28
N GLN A 317 1.12 14.24 15.80
CA GLN A 317 0.41 15.00 14.77
C GLN A 317 0.50 14.28 13.42
N ARG A 318 -0.65 14.08 12.76
CA ARG A 318 -0.69 13.56 11.39
C ARG A 318 0.08 14.48 10.43
N LEU A 319 0.71 13.89 9.43
CA LEU A 319 1.35 14.62 8.32
C LEU A 319 0.32 15.20 7.36
N ASP A 320 -0.72 14.43 7.07
CA ASP A 320 -1.79 14.84 6.16
C ASP A 320 -3.09 14.06 6.39
N ARG A 321 -4.20 14.61 5.86
CA ARG A 321 -5.50 13.96 5.74
C ARG A 321 -6.00 14.13 4.30
N VAL A 322 -5.81 13.10 3.49
CA VAL A 322 -6.17 13.11 2.07
C VAL A 322 -7.66 12.83 1.91
N ASP A 323 -8.39 13.75 1.27
CA ASP A 323 -9.75 13.51 0.78
C ASP A 323 -9.65 12.76 -0.56
N VAL A 324 -9.92 11.46 -0.55
CA VAL A 324 -9.78 10.65 -1.77
C VAL A 324 -10.74 11.15 -2.85
N MET A 325 -11.93 11.62 -2.47
CA MET A 325 -12.87 12.16 -3.44
C MET A 325 -12.33 13.45 -4.05
N ALA A 326 -11.59 14.29 -3.34
CA ALA A 326 -10.98 15.47 -3.96
C ALA A 326 -10.04 15.07 -5.12
N GLU A 327 -9.27 14.00 -4.94
CA GLU A 327 -8.23 13.52 -5.89
C GLU A 327 -8.78 12.73 -7.09
N VAL A 328 -9.99 12.17 -6.98
CA VAL A 328 -10.58 11.36 -8.06
C VAL A 328 -10.98 12.25 -9.27
N PRO A 329 -10.67 11.84 -10.52
CA PRO A 329 -11.11 12.54 -11.73
C PRO A 329 -12.63 12.76 -11.82
N ALA A 330 -13.04 13.87 -12.41
CA ALA A 330 -14.44 14.30 -12.44
C ALA A 330 -15.42 13.29 -13.06
N PHE A 331 -14.99 12.50 -14.06
CA PHE A 331 -15.85 11.50 -14.68
C PHE A 331 -16.11 10.31 -13.73
N VAL A 332 -15.12 9.90 -12.93
CA VAL A 332 -15.28 8.84 -11.92
C VAL A 332 -16.21 9.31 -10.80
N LYS A 333 -16.09 10.59 -10.38
CA LYS A 333 -17.02 11.20 -9.40
C LYS A 333 -18.48 11.05 -9.82
N ARG A 334 -18.81 11.16 -11.12
CA ARG A 334 -20.19 11.01 -11.63
C ARG A 334 -20.70 9.57 -11.55
N ILE A 335 -19.82 8.58 -11.64
CA ILE A 335 -20.15 7.16 -11.50
C ILE A 335 -20.31 6.79 -10.02
N VAL A 336 -19.51 7.42 -9.14
CA VAL A 336 -19.50 7.19 -7.69
C VAL A 336 -20.55 8.04 -6.94
N ALA A 337 -21.06 9.13 -7.53
CA ALA A 337 -22.08 9.97 -6.89
C ALA A 337 -23.42 9.24 -6.58
N GLY A 338 -23.67 8.09 -7.22
CA GLY A 338 -24.79 7.20 -6.87
C GLY A 338 -24.47 6.16 -5.77
N ALA A 339 -23.20 6.07 -5.37
CA ALA A 339 -22.59 4.99 -4.60
C ALA A 339 -22.21 5.45 -3.19
N ALA A 340 -23.20 5.56 -2.31
CA ALA A 340 -23.04 5.78 -0.87
C ALA A 340 -22.45 7.14 -0.43
N GLY A 341 -23.05 7.75 0.58
CA GLY A 341 -22.60 9.00 1.23
C GLY A 341 -21.30 8.86 2.04
N THR A 342 -20.37 8.03 1.58
CA THR A 342 -19.08 7.78 2.19
C THR A 342 -18.11 8.91 1.87
N LYS A 343 -17.35 9.36 2.87
CA LYS A 343 -16.27 10.33 2.69
C LYS A 343 -14.93 9.59 2.83
N PRO A 344 -14.36 9.02 1.77
CA PRO A 344 -13.12 8.25 1.89
C PRO A 344 -11.94 9.15 2.24
N TYR A 345 -11.26 8.85 3.36
CA TYR A 345 -10.10 9.60 3.84
C TYR A 345 -8.91 8.69 4.14
N ILE A 346 -7.72 9.21 3.87
CA ILE A 346 -6.44 8.61 4.26
C ILE A 346 -5.75 9.55 5.24
N TYR A 347 -5.51 9.07 6.46
CA TYR A 347 -4.71 9.76 7.47
C TYR A 347 -3.28 9.25 7.38
N GLN A 348 -2.32 10.16 7.23
CA GLN A 348 -0.90 9.82 7.05
C GLN A 348 -0.09 10.30 8.25
N TYR A 349 0.83 9.46 8.74
CA TYR A 349 1.58 9.70 9.96
C TYR A 349 3.06 9.39 9.78
N SER A 350 3.89 10.17 10.46
CA SER A 350 5.28 9.82 10.74
C SER A 350 5.71 10.51 12.04
N PRO A 351 5.63 9.83 13.20
CA PRO A 351 5.96 10.42 14.49
C PRO A 351 7.38 10.98 14.51
N GLN A 352 7.52 12.30 14.65
CA GLN A 352 8.82 13.00 14.69
C GLN A 352 9.26 13.39 16.11
N GLU A 353 8.32 13.77 16.98
CA GLU A 353 8.63 14.21 18.35
C GLU A 353 9.15 13.05 19.23
N LYS A 354 8.49 11.90 19.10
CA LYS A 354 8.89 10.66 19.78
C LYS A 354 8.84 9.53 18.75
N LYS A 355 10.01 9.15 18.27
CA LYS A 355 10.15 8.02 17.36
C LYS A 355 9.72 6.74 18.06
N LEU A 356 9.15 5.82 17.28
CA LEU A 356 8.74 4.52 17.78
C LEU A 356 9.93 3.55 17.76
N THR A 357 9.80 2.47 18.53
CA THR A 357 10.83 1.44 18.67
C THR A 357 10.30 0.09 18.21
N LEU A 358 11.03 -0.58 17.33
CA LEU A 358 10.86 -2.00 17.05
C LEU A 358 11.48 -2.79 18.19
N LYS A 359 10.65 -3.53 18.94
CA LYS A 359 11.10 -4.57 19.86
C LYS A 359 10.94 -5.90 19.14
N LEU A 360 12.04 -6.59 18.87
CA LEU A 360 12.10 -7.83 18.09
C LEU A 360 12.78 -8.90 18.93
N LYS A 361 12.16 -10.08 19.01
CA LYS A 361 12.71 -11.26 19.66
C LYS A 361 12.88 -12.36 18.62
N ILE A 362 14.07 -12.96 18.55
CA ILE A 362 14.39 -14.10 17.68
C ILE A 362 15.01 -15.21 18.54
N GLY A 363 14.21 -16.21 18.90
CA GLY A 363 14.60 -17.20 19.91
C GLY A 363 14.88 -16.51 21.25
N ASP A 364 16.13 -16.58 21.73
CA ASP A 364 16.58 -15.95 22.97
C ASP A 364 17.19 -14.55 22.75
N GLU A 365 17.37 -14.12 21.50
CA GLU A 365 17.91 -12.81 21.17
C GLU A 365 16.80 -11.75 21.25
N GLU A 366 17.05 -10.67 22.00
CA GLU A 366 16.17 -9.50 22.08
C GLU A 366 16.86 -8.27 21.48
N ILE A 367 16.18 -7.63 20.54
CA ILE A 367 16.63 -6.48 19.78
C ILE A 367 15.63 -5.34 20.02
N SER A 368 16.15 -4.12 20.17
CA SER A 368 15.36 -2.92 20.34
C SER A 368 15.97 -1.80 19.51
N GLU A 369 15.30 -1.39 18.44
CA GLU A 369 15.80 -0.34 17.53
C GLU A 369 14.76 0.75 17.30
N GLU A 370 15.17 2.00 17.51
CA GLU A 370 14.39 3.16 17.09
C GLU A 370 14.39 3.26 15.56
N GLY A 371 13.26 3.64 14.98
CA GLY A 371 13.10 3.75 13.54
C GLY A 371 12.14 4.84 13.11
N GLN A 372 12.08 5.03 11.81
CA GLN A 372 11.16 5.95 11.17
C GLN A 372 9.94 5.16 10.67
N LEU A 373 8.76 5.54 11.15
CA LEU A 373 7.48 5.04 10.67
C LEU A 373 6.94 5.96 9.59
N PHE A 374 6.49 5.42 8.48
CA PHE A 374 5.41 6.00 7.70
C PHE A 374 4.20 5.08 7.81
N SER A 375 3.05 5.64 8.18
CA SER A 375 1.83 4.85 8.35
C SER A 375 0.62 5.57 7.77
N GLU A 376 -0.30 4.78 7.21
CA GLU A 376 -1.57 5.26 6.70
C GLU A 376 -2.72 4.53 7.38
N ALA A 377 -3.75 5.26 7.77
CA ALA A 377 -5.05 4.70 8.16
C ALA A 377 -6.09 5.21 7.18
N THR A 378 -6.72 4.28 6.46
CA THR A 378 -7.72 4.62 5.44
C THR A 378 -9.08 4.11 5.83
N PHE A 379 -10.08 4.97 5.64
CA PHE A 379 -11.49 4.65 5.84
C PHE A 379 -12.24 4.99 4.55
N ILE A 380 -12.93 4.01 3.98
CA ILE A 380 -13.77 4.18 2.79
C ILE A 380 -15.23 4.10 3.17
N SER A 381 -15.63 3.02 3.83
CA SER A 381 -17.03 2.76 4.18
C SER A 381 -17.14 2.15 5.57
N GLU A 382 -18.31 2.22 6.18
CA GLU A 382 -18.55 1.53 7.45
C GLU A 382 -18.35 0.02 7.28
N ALA A 383 -17.41 -0.54 8.04
CA ALA A 383 -17.37 -1.95 8.32
C ALA A 383 -18.32 -2.17 9.50
N MET A 384 -19.46 -2.83 9.29
CA MET A 384 -20.39 -3.11 10.39
C MET A 384 -19.61 -3.74 11.56
N HIS A 385 -19.68 -3.13 12.74
CA HIS A 385 -19.19 -3.76 13.95
C HIS A 385 -19.94 -5.08 14.13
N ALA A 386 -19.19 -6.16 14.40
CA ALA A 386 -19.79 -7.32 15.04
C ALA A 386 -20.39 -6.82 16.35
N ILE A 387 -21.72 -6.79 16.41
CA ILE A 387 -22.45 -6.54 17.63
C ILE A 387 -22.03 -7.66 18.57
N GLY A 388 -21.25 -7.30 19.60
CA GLY A 388 -20.80 -8.23 20.63
C GLY A 388 -21.94 -8.83 21.43
#